data_AF-H2ZBW1-F1
#
_entry.id   AF-H2ZBW1-F1
#
_cell.length_a   1.000
_cell.length_b   1.000
_cell.length_c   1.000
_cell.angle_alpha   90.00
_cell.angle_beta   90.00
_cell.angle_gamma   90.00
#
_symmetry.space_group_name_H-M   'P 1'
#
loop_
_entity.id
_entity.type
_entity.pdbx_description
1 polymer ?
#
loop_
_entity_poly.entity_id
_entity_poly.type
_entity_poly.pdbx_seq_one_letter_code
_entity_poly.pdbx_strand_id
1 'polypeptide(L)'
;MNDTQMIIIALDTLFQPTSMPNARAEALRLCESYKTNVNCAEIGFQLLSDPALASHVRYFGLQLIKHRVRHNWTDMPYTEQVGIKSHILTHVSTCNVTEVGYIKTGLAGVLTELVKHTWPQHWPNMLGRGRGSKRTVIRWHNRSH
;
A
#
# COMPACT_ATOMS: atom_id res chain seq x y z
N MET A 1 2.02 9.89 -22.11
CA MET A 1 1.72 10.47 -20.78
C MET A 1 2.05 9.40 -19.75
N ASN A 2 2.85 9.71 -18.73
CA ASN A 2 3.25 8.71 -17.73
C ASN A 2 2.03 8.32 -16.86
N ASP A 3 1.87 7.05 -16.49
CA ASP A 3 0.70 6.57 -15.73
C ASP A 3 0.52 7.34 -14.40
N THR A 4 1.63 7.66 -13.74
CA THR A 4 1.65 8.47 -12.53
C THR A 4 1.09 9.87 -12.74
N GLN A 5 1.36 10.50 -13.89
CA GLN A 5 0.84 11.83 -14.22
C GLN A 5 -0.69 11.81 -14.41
N MET A 6 -1.23 10.76 -15.05
CA MET A 6 -2.68 10.61 -15.22
C MET A 6 -3.38 10.47 -13.87
N ILE A 7 -2.80 9.69 -12.96
CA ILE A 7 -3.31 9.52 -11.59
C ILE A 7 -3.27 10.84 -10.83
N ILE A 8 -2.16 11.59 -10.90
CA ILE A 8 -2.03 12.89 -10.22
C ILE A 8 -3.14 13.84 -10.68
N ILE A 9 -3.32 13.99 -12.00
CA ILE A 9 -4.36 14.87 -12.57
C ILE A 9 -5.75 14.44 -12.13
N ALA A 10 -6.04 13.13 -12.13
CA ALA A 10 -7.33 12.61 -11.70
C ALA A 10 -7.59 12.86 -10.21
N LEU A 11 -6.60 12.62 -9.35
CA LEU A 11 -6.73 12.87 -7.92
C LEU A 11 -6.91 14.37 -7.63
N ASP A 12 -6.16 15.24 -8.31
CA ASP A 12 -6.33 16.69 -8.14
C ASP A 12 -7.72 17.14 -8.60
N THR A 13 -8.22 16.59 -9.70
CA THR A 13 -9.60 16.83 -10.17
C THR A 13 -10.65 16.37 -9.15
N LEU A 14 -10.41 15.24 -8.48
CA LEU A 14 -11.32 14.71 -7.45
C LEU A 14 -11.40 15.61 -6.22
N PHE A 15 -10.26 16.11 -5.76
CA PHE A 15 -10.17 16.89 -4.52
C PHE A 15 -10.34 18.39 -4.72
N GLN A 16 -10.31 18.89 -5.96
CA GLN A 16 -10.64 20.28 -6.27
C GLN A 16 -12.14 20.55 -6.03
N PRO A 17 -12.50 21.58 -5.24
CA PRO A 17 -13.90 21.90 -4.94
C PRO A 17 -14.66 22.50 -6.14
N THR A 18 -13.95 23.05 -7.11
CA THR A 18 -14.51 23.68 -8.31
C THR A 18 -14.76 22.72 -9.47
N SER A 19 -14.30 21.46 -9.36
CA SER A 19 -14.48 20.47 -10.43
C SER A 19 -15.95 20.22 -10.74
N MET A 20 -16.26 20.02 -12.02
CA MET A 20 -17.61 19.66 -12.45
C MET A 20 -17.95 18.22 -12.02
N PRO A 21 -19.23 17.90 -11.74
CA PRO A 21 -19.63 16.55 -11.31
C PRO A 21 -19.21 15.44 -12.29
N ASN A 22 -19.32 15.68 -13.60
CA ASN A 22 -18.91 14.73 -14.63
C ASN A 22 -17.39 14.49 -14.65
N ALA A 23 -16.59 15.54 -14.50
CA ALA A 23 -15.13 15.44 -14.44
C ALA A 23 -14.67 14.67 -13.20
N ARG A 24 -15.32 14.87 -12.04
CA ARG A 24 -15.07 14.05 -10.84
C ARG A 24 -15.43 12.59 -11.05
N ALA A 25 -16.58 12.31 -11.67
CA ALA A 25 -16.99 10.93 -11.94
C ALA A 25 -15.98 10.20 -12.86
N GLU A 26 -15.49 10.89 -13.89
CA GLU A 26 -14.48 10.32 -14.79
C GLU A 26 -13.13 10.11 -14.09
N ALA A 27 -12.69 11.08 -13.29
CA ALA A 27 -11.47 10.94 -12.50
C ALA A 27 -11.55 9.78 -11.49
N LEU A 28 -12.72 9.56 -10.87
CA LEU A 28 -12.94 8.41 -9.98
C LEU A 28 -12.86 7.10 -10.76
N ARG A 29 -13.52 7.03 -11.93
CA ARG A 29 -13.48 5.85 -12.79
C ARG A 29 -12.06 5.49 -13.22
N LEU A 30 -11.26 6.50 -13.53
CA LEU A 30 -9.83 6.33 -13.84
C LEU A 30 -9.05 5.84 -12.62
N CYS A 31 -9.27 6.39 -11.43
CA CYS A 31 -8.60 5.90 -10.21
C CYS A 31 -8.97 4.43 -9.92
N GLU A 32 -10.22 4.02 -10.10
CA GLU A 32 -10.63 2.62 -9.92
C GLU A 32 -10.01 1.69 -10.96
N SER A 33 -9.86 2.12 -12.22
CA SER A 33 -9.24 1.28 -13.25
C SER A 33 -7.78 0.94 -12.92
N TYR A 34 -7.04 1.88 -12.32
CA TYR A 34 -5.66 1.64 -11.88
C TYR A 34 -5.55 0.65 -10.73
N LYS A 35 -6.57 0.46 -9.89
CA LYS A 35 -6.54 -0.61 -8.86
C LYS A 35 -6.48 -2.00 -9.47
N THR A 36 -7.16 -2.17 -10.61
CA THR A 36 -7.21 -3.44 -11.36
C THR A 36 -6.05 -3.65 -12.33
N ASN A 37 -5.18 -2.66 -12.50
CA ASN A 37 -4.00 -2.76 -13.37
C ASN A 37 -2.99 -3.75 -12.78
N VAL A 38 -2.38 -4.60 -13.61
CA VAL A 38 -1.34 -5.55 -13.19
C VAL A 38 -0.13 -4.85 -12.55
N ASN A 39 0.20 -3.64 -13.02
CA ASN A 39 1.33 -2.84 -12.54
C ASN A 39 0.97 -1.91 -11.37
N CYS A 40 -0.22 -2.07 -10.76
CA CYS A 40 -0.71 -1.12 -9.76
C CYS A 40 0.20 -0.99 -8.53
N ALA A 41 0.87 -2.06 -8.10
CA ALA A 41 1.85 -1.98 -7.02
C ALA A 41 3.10 -1.18 -7.40
N GLU A 42 3.63 -1.36 -8.61
CA GLU A 42 4.79 -0.61 -9.09
C GLU A 42 4.48 0.89 -9.19
N ILE A 43 3.34 1.22 -9.81
CA ILE A 43 2.84 2.60 -9.88
C ILE A 43 2.64 3.16 -8.47
N GLY A 44 2.07 2.37 -7.56
CA GLY A 44 1.86 2.76 -6.17
C GLY A 44 3.17 3.08 -5.44
N PHE A 45 4.25 2.33 -5.68
CA PHE A 45 5.56 2.62 -5.11
C PHE A 45 6.19 3.89 -5.68
N GLN A 46 6.02 4.16 -6.97
CA GLN A 46 6.49 5.41 -7.59
C GLN A 46 5.80 6.62 -6.93
N LEU A 47 4.48 6.55 -6.73
CA LEU A 47 3.72 7.62 -6.07
C LEU A 47 4.09 7.76 -4.59
N LEU A 48 4.30 6.66 -3.87
CA LEU A 48 4.66 6.69 -2.45
C LEU A 48 6.07 7.24 -2.21
N SER A 49 7.01 6.96 -3.11
CA SER A 49 8.43 7.26 -2.91
C SER A 49 8.83 8.69 -3.25
N ASP A 50 7.94 9.45 -3.91
CA ASP A 50 8.20 10.86 -4.23
C ASP A 50 7.69 11.78 -3.11
N PRO A 51 8.58 12.35 -2.28
CA PRO A 51 8.17 13.24 -1.19
C PRO A 51 7.63 14.59 -1.68
N ALA A 52 7.89 14.98 -2.95
CA ALA A 52 7.36 16.21 -3.53
C ALA A 52 5.88 16.10 -3.89
N LEU A 53 5.35 14.89 -4.04
CA LEU A 53 3.93 14.67 -4.29
C LEU A 53 3.09 14.98 -3.04
N ALA A 54 1.89 15.52 -3.30
CA ALA A 54 0.91 15.79 -2.27
C ALA A 54 0.53 14.51 -1.52
N SER A 55 0.26 14.65 -0.22
CA SER A 55 0.09 13.50 0.67
C SER A 55 -1.11 12.61 0.29
N HIS A 56 -2.16 13.17 -0.33
CA HIS A 56 -3.29 12.40 -0.86
C HIS A 56 -2.88 11.50 -2.04
N VAL A 57 -1.96 11.96 -2.89
CA VAL A 57 -1.41 11.19 -4.02
C VAL A 57 -0.57 10.02 -3.51
N ARG A 58 0.34 10.28 -2.57
CA ARG A 58 1.16 9.22 -1.96
C ARG A 58 0.29 8.18 -1.26
N TYR A 59 -0.77 8.62 -0.57
CA TYR A 59 -1.72 7.73 0.08
C TYR A 59 -2.52 6.89 -0.91
N PHE A 60 -2.88 7.44 -2.06
CA PHE A 60 -3.48 6.64 -3.12
C PHE A 60 -2.51 5.55 -3.61
N GLY A 61 -1.21 5.84 -3.70
CA GLY A 61 -0.18 4.82 -3.96
C GLY A 61 -0.20 3.65 -2.97
N LEU A 62 -0.35 3.94 -1.66
CA LEU A 62 -0.55 2.90 -0.64
C LEU A 62 -1.82 2.08 -0.86
N GLN A 63 -2.91 2.69 -1.35
CA GLN A 63 -4.14 1.96 -1.67
C GLN A 63 -3.94 0.98 -2.82
N LEU A 64 -3.20 1.38 -3.86
CA LEU A 64 -2.87 0.49 -4.98
C LEU A 64 -2.07 -0.73 -4.50
N ILE A 65 -1.01 -0.50 -3.73
CA ILE A 65 -0.18 -1.58 -3.18
C ILE A 65 -1.02 -2.50 -2.28
N LYS A 66 -1.84 -1.92 -1.40
CA LYS A 66 -2.75 -2.69 -0.52
C LYS A 66 -3.71 -3.55 -1.33
N HIS A 67 -4.29 -3.00 -2.40
CA HIS A 67 -5.22 -3.73 -3.27
C HIS A 67 -4.52 -4.92 -3.93
N ARG A 68 -3.33 -4.70 -4.51
CA ARG A 68 -2.53 -5.76 -5.14
C ARG A 68 -2.22 -6.89 -4.18
N VAL A 69 -1.76 -6.56 -2.97
CA VAL A 69 -1.46 -7.55 -1.92
C VAL A 69 -2.74 -8.29 -1.52
N ARG A 70 -3.84 -7.59 -1.26
CA ARG A 70 -5.06 -8.23 -0.79
C ARG A 70 -5.68 -9.20 -1.81
N HIS A 71 -5.65 -8.84 -3.09
CA HIS A 71 -6.43 -9.53 -4.12
C HIS A 71 -5.62 -10.44 -5.04
N ASN A 72 -4.31 -10.21 -5.19
CA ASN A 72 -3.51 -10.93 -6.18
C ASN A 72 -2.27 -11.60 -5.59
N TRP A 73 -2.09 -11.62 -4.26
CA TRP A 73 -0.87 -12.14 -3.65
C TRP A 73 -0.54 -13.58 -4.03
N THR A 74 -1.53 -14.47 -4.09
CA THR A 74 -1.33 -15.89 -4.41
C THR A 74 -0.91 -16.13 -5.85
N ASP A 75 -1.43 -15.31 -6.77
CA ASP A 75 -1.22 -15.45 -8.21
C ASP A 75 0.01 -14.67 -8.69
N MET A 76 0.58 -13.87 -7.78
CA MET A 76 1.74 -13.03 -8.02
C MET A 76 3.03 -13.85 -8.09
N PRO A 77 3.94 -13.57 -9.05
CA PRO A 77 5.27 -14.16 -9.06
C PRO A 77 6.01 -13.96 -7.73
N TYR A 78 6.75 -14.98 -7.29
CA TYR A 78 7.51 -14.91 -6.03
C TYR A 78 8.48 -13.73 -5.99
N THR A 79 9.08 -13.36 -7.13
CA THR A 79 9.95 -12.19 -7.27
C THR A 79 9.23 -10.87 -6.97
N GLU A 80 8.00 -10.70 -7.48
CA GLU A 80 7.16 -9.53 -7.20
C GLU A 80 6.75 -9.52 -5.71
N GLN A 81 6.39 -10.68 -5.13
CA GLN A 81 6.07 -10.78 -3.70
C GLN A 81 7.25 -10.35 -2.81
N VAL A 82 8.47 -10.80 -3.12
CA VAL A 82 9.69 -10.41 -2.39
C VAL A 82 9.98 -8.92 -2.58
N GLY A 83 9.82 -8.40 -3.80
CA GLY A 83 9.96 -6.97 -4.10
C GLY A 83 9.05 -6.09 -3.27
N ILE A 84 7.74 -6.42 -3.24
CA ILE A 84 6.75 -5.69 -2.43
C ILE A 84 7.12 -5.71 -0.95
N LYS A 85 7.51 -6.87 -0.39
CA LYS A 85 7.94 -6.96 1.01
C LYS A 85 9.14 -6.06 1.28
N SER A 86 10.18 -6.15 0.45
CA SER A 86 11.41 -5.37 0.61
C SER A 86 11.14 -3.86 0.58
N HIS A 87 10.34 -3.40 -0.40
CA HIS A 87 9.98 -2.00 -0.53
C HIS A 87 9.17 -1.50 0.67
N ILE A 88 8.16 -2.26 1.12
CA ILE A 88 7.35 -1.86 2.29
C ILE A 88 8.18 -1.81 3.56
N LEU A 89 9.06 -2.79 3.81
CA LEU A 89 9.94 -2.77 4.98
C LEU A 89 10.92 -1.60 4.95
N THR A 90 11.45 -1.29 3.77
CA THR A 90 12.31 -0.11 3.57
C THR A 90 11.53 1.16 3.88
N HIS A 91 10.33 1.32 3.33
CA HIS A 91 9.47 2.46 3.60
C HIS A 91 9.11 2.59 5.09
N VAL A 92 8.88 1.47 5.79
CA VAL A 92 8.63 1.48 7.25
C VAL A 92 9.87 1.92 8.02
N SER A 93 11.06 1.46 7.64
CA SER A 93 12.31 1.82 8.34
C SER A 93 12.77 3.25 8.09
N THR A 94 12.45 3.80 6.91
CA THR A 94 12.76 5.18 6.52
C THR A 94 11.62 6.17 6.81
N CYS A 95 10.47 5.71 7.31
CA CYS A 95 9.32 6.58 7.56
C CYS A 95 9.66 7.62 8.63
N ASN A 96 9.74 8.89 8.22
CA ASN A 96 10.15 9.97 9.10
C ASN A 96 9.06 10.28 10.15
N VAL A 97 9.47 10.76 11.33
CA VAL A 97 8.55 11.21 12.39
C VAL A 97 7.65 12.35 11.87
N THR A 98 8.14 13.17 10.94
CA THR A 98 7.40 14.27 10.31
C THR A 98 6.35 13.84 9.28
N GLU A 99 6.29 12.55 8.92
CA GLU A 99 5.33 12.03 7.94
C GLU A 99 3.89 12.11 8.45
N VAL A 100 2.95 12.35 7.53
CA VAL A 100 1.54 12.59 7.90
C VAL A 100 0.94 11.32 8.52
N GLY A 101 0.20 11.48 9.62
CA GLY A 101 -0.30 10.35 10.42
C GLY A 101 -1.08 9.31 9.60
N TYR A 102 -1.92 9.73 8.65
CA TYR A 102 -2.69 8.80 7.83
C TYR A 102 -1.83 7.98 6.84
N ILE A 103 -0.67 8.49 6.41
CA ILE A 103 0.27 7.73 5.58
C ILE A 103 0.88 6.60 6.41
N LYS A 104 1.27 6.88 7.66
CA LYS A 104 1.74 5.86 8.61
C LYS A 104 0.68 4.79 8.85
N THR A 105 -0.58 5.19 9.06
CA THR A 105 -1.71 4.26 9.20
C THR A 105 -1.94 3.44 7.93
N GLY A 106 -1.85 4.05 6.75
CA GLY A 106 -1.95 3.35 5.46
C GLY A 106 -0.86 2.30 5.30
N LEU A 107 0.38 2.65 5.62
CA LEU A 107 1.55 1.75 5.56
C LEU A 107 1.41 0.57 6.54
N ALA A 108 0.97 0.82 7.76
CA ALA A 108 0.64 -0.23 8.72
C ALA A 108 -0.48 -1.14 8.21
N GLY A 109 -1.45 -0.59 7.48
CA GLY A 109 -2.50 -1.35 6.80
C GLY A 109 -1.94 -2.28 5.73
N VAL A 110 -1.02 -1.83 4.89
CA VAL A 110 -0.34 -2.67 3.88
C VAL A 110 0.46 -3.77 4.56
N LEU A 111 1.25 -3.43 5.58
CA LEU A 111 2.05 -4.38 6.33
C LEU A 111 1.16 -5.46 6.96
N THR A 112 0.01 -5.08 7.51
CA THR A 112 -0.96 -6.02 8.08
C THR A 112 -1.48 -7.00 7.04
N GLU A 113 -1.79 -6.55 5.82
CA GLU A 113 -2.17 -7.45 4.72
C GLU A 113 -1.02 -8.40 4.36
N LEU A 114 0.23 -7.91 4.28
CA LEU A 114 1.39 -8.76 4.03
C LEU A 114 1.58 -9.84 5.12
N VAL A 115 1.36 -9.50 6.39
CA VAL A 115 1.46 -10.46 7.51
C VAL A 115 0.45 -11.59 7.35
N LYS A 116 -0.80 -11.27 6.99
CA LYS A 116 -1.86 -12.26 6.79
C LYS A 116 -1.47 -13.30 5.74
N HIS A 117 -0.78 -12.89 4.69
CA HIS A 117 -0.35 -13.80 3.61
C HIS A 117 0.95 -14.57 3.90
N THR A 118 1.76 -14.15 4.88
CA THR A 118 3.10 -14.70 5.11
C THR A 118 3.24 -15.51 6.40
N TRP A 119 2.19 -15.59 7.21
CA TRP A 119 2.15 -16.34 8.46
C TRP A 119 1.85 -17.84 8.24
N PRO A 120 2.43 -18.81 9.00
CA PRO A 120 3.28 -18.66 10.21
C PRO A 120 4.77 -18.99 10.08
N GLN A 121 5.24 -19.66 9.02
CA GLN A 121 6.57 -20.30 9.07
C GLN A 121 7.76 -19.38 8.74
N HIS A 122 7.53 -18.22 8.10
CA HIS A 122 8.61 -17.35 7.60
C HIS A 122 8.92 -16.12 8.47
N TRP A 123 8.15 -15.90 9.54
CA TRP A 123 8.25 -14.72 10.39
C TRP A 123 9.41 -14.71 11.42
N PRO A 124 9.94 -15.85 11.93
CA PRO A 124 11.08 -15.84 12.84
C PRO A 124 12.32 -15.13 12.27
N ASN A 125 12.48 -15.15 10.95
CA ASN A 125 13.58 -14.49 10.25
C ASN A 125 13.34 -12.98 10.07
N MET A 126 12.09 -12.53 10.08
CA MET A 126 11.70 -11.12 9.90
C MET A 126 11.77 -10.32 11.20
N LEU A 127 11.40 -10.93 12.34
CA LEU A 127 11.54 -10.32 13.68
C LEU A 127 12.89 -10.62 14.35
N GLY A 128 13.76 -11.35 13.65
CA GLY A 128 15.03 -11.88 14.15
C GLY A 128 16.14 -10.84 14.32
N ARG A 129 15.89 -9.77 15.07
CA ARG A 129 16.91 -9.05 15.85
C ARG A 129 16.34 -8.49 17.16
N GLY A 130 15.47 -9.26 17.82
CA GLY A 130 15.02 -9.00 19.19
C GLY A 130 14.81 -10.33 19.90
N ARG A 131 15.69 -10.66 20.85
CA ARG A 131 15.55 -11.86 21.68
C ARG A 131 14.26 -11.77 22.50
N GLY A 132 13.36 -12.74 22.34
CA GLY A 132 12.39 -13.09 23.38
C GLY A 132 10.94 -13.25 22.93
N SER A 133 10.41 -14.45 23.23
CA SER A 133 8.99 -14.77 23.44
C SER A 133 8.16 -15.24 22.23
N LYS A 134 8.24 -16.56 22.00
CA LYS A 134 7.48 -17.35 21.01
C LYS A 134 6.02 -17.69 21.41
N ARG A 135 5.30 -16.93 22.25
CA ARG A 135 4.03 -17.47 22.84
C ARG A 135 2.73 -16.66 22.72
N THR A 136 2.70 -15.46 22.12
CA THR A 136 1.47 -14.63 22.21
C THR A 136 0.64 -14.52 20.92
N VAL A 137 1.18 -14.86 19.75
CA VAL A 137 0.50 -14.56 18.47
C VAL A 137 -0.66 -15.53 18.13
N ILE A 138 -0.73 -16.69 18.79
CA ILE A 138 -1.75 -17.72 18.49
C ILE A 138 -3.12 -17.39 19.12
N ARG A 139 -3.20 -16.47 20.09
CA ARG A 139 -4.42 -16.26 20.88
C ARG A 139 -5.49 -15.35 20.23
N TRP A 140 -5.16 -14.63 19.15
CA TRP A 140 -6.12 -13.72 18.49
C TRP A 140 -6.98 -14.36 17.41
N HIS A 141 -6.68 -15.59 16.97
CA HIS A 141 -7.39 -16.21 15.85
C HIS A 141 -8.65 -17.00 16.26
N ASN A 142 -9.03 -17.04 17.54
CA ASN A 142 -10.15 -17.85 18.02
C ASN A 142 -11.15 -17.05 18.87
N ARG A 143 -11.47 -15.82 18.42
CA ARG A 143 -12.51 -15.00 19.05
C ARG A 143 -13.22 -14.12 18.02
N SER A 144 -13.72 -14.74 16.95
CA SER A 144 -14.75 -14.17 16.07
C SER A 144 -15.43 -15.34 15.34
N HIS A 145 -16.21 -16.11 16.09
CA HIS A 145 -17.35 -16.88 15.61
C HIS A 145 -18.58 -16.30 16.30
#